data_AF-A0ABD5TRD5-F1
#
_entry.id   AF-A0ABD5TRD5-F1
#
_cell.length_a   1.000
_cell.length_b   1.000
_cell.length_c   1.000
_cell.angle_alpha   90.00
_cell.angle_beta   90.00
_cell.angle_gamma   90.00
#
_symmetry.space_group_name_H-M   'P 1'
#
loop_
_entity.id
_entity.type
_entity.pdbx_description
1 polymer ?
#
loop_
_entity_poly.entity_id
_entity_poly.type
_entity_poly.pdbx_seq_one_letter_code
_entity_poly.pdbx_strand_id
1 'polypeptide(L)'
;MYLEITAPAICIETDRHSGSSVKIHGEVTQEIDVEMPNPNLDFYLDPDWIGDYRISAIEGRRWELELSEAEVTIELTVDELRRSAQIRAAEDHCLEHEVLNRWASLNPHGSLERTFQKALCRTESTASL
;
A
#
# COMPACT_ATOMS: atom_id res chain seq x y z
N MET A 1 4.54 7.49 5.66
CA MET A 1 3.53 6.57 5.08
C MET A 1 3.87 5.16 5.51
N TYR A 2 2.87 4.41 5.94
CA TYR A 2 2.99 3.04 6.42
C TYR A 2 2.18 2.12 5.51
N LEU A 3 2.71 0.93 5.24
CA LEU A 3 2.05 -0.08 4.44
C LEU A 3 2.07 -1.41 5.18
N GLU A 4 0.91 -2.04 5.25
CA GLU A 4 0.73 -3.36 5.84
C GLU A 4 0.19 -4.31 4.78
N ILE A 5 0.86 -5.44 4.61
CA ILE A 5 0.43 -6.53 3.74
C ILE A 5 0.13 -7.73 4.63
N THR A 6 -1.12 -8.16 4.66
CA THR A 6 -1.52 -9.41 5.32
C THR A 6 -1.92 -10.41 4.25
N ALA A 7 -1.22 -11.55 4.19
CA ALA A 7 -1.48 -12.57 3.17
C ALA A 7 -1.31 -13.99 3.72
N PRO A 8 -2.03 -14.97 3.17
CA PRO A 8 -1.66 -16.37 3.34
C PRO A 8 -0.23 -16.61 2.85
N ALA A 9 0.52 -17.46 3.54
CA ALA A 9 1.91 -17.72 3.23
C ALA A 9 2.30 -19.18 3.44
N ILE A 10 3.32 -19.61 2.69
CA ILE A 10 3.89 -20.94 2.77
C ILE A 10 5.38 -20.83 3.08
N CYS A 11 5.82 -21.54 4.11
CA CYS A 11 7.24 -21.78 4.38
C CYS A 11 7.59 -23.21 3.97
N ILE A 12 8.64 -23.37 3.16
CA ILE A 12 9.15 -24.69 2.74
C ILE A 12 10.54 -24.87 3.33
N GLU A 13 10.66 -25.79 4.29
CA GLU A 13 11.94 -26.16 4.88
C GLU A 13 12.37 -27.54 4.36
N THR A 14 13.55 -27.61 3.76
CA THR A 14 14.12 -28.87 3.27
C THR A 14 15.31 -29.26 4.14
N ASP A 15 15.23 -30.42 4.77
CA ASP A 15 16.38 -31.00 5.47
C ASP A 15 17.38 -31.53 4.44
N ARG A 16 18.58 -30.95 4.47
CA ARG A 16 19.67 -31.28 3.54
C ARG A 16 20.19 -32.71 3.69
N HIS A 17 20.02 -33.33 4.86
CA HIS A 17 20.56 -34.67 5.13
C HIS A 17 19.59 -35.78 4.74
N SER A 18 18.29 -35.60 5.01
CA SER A 18 17.27 -36.59 4.68
C SER A 18 16.60 -36.36 3.33
N GLY A 19 16.76 -35.18 2.72
CA GLY A 19 16.03 -34.78 1.51
C GLY A 19 14.53 -34.59 1.75
N SER A 20 14.08 -34.68 3.00
CA SER A 20 12.68 -34.48 3.38
C SER A 20 12.34 -32.99 3.36
N SER A 21 11.13 -32.66 2.93
CA SER A 21 10.62 -31.28 2.98
C SER A 21 9.37 -31.19 3.85
N VAL A 22 9.29 -30.11 4.62
CA VAL A 22 8.13 -29.75 5.43
C VAL A 22 7.55 -28.47 4.85
N LYS A 23 6.23 -28.46 4.64
CA LYS A 23 5.48 -27.26 4.25
C LYS A 23 4.66 -26.78 5.44
N ILE A 24 4.86 -25.54 5.83
CA ILE A 24 4.12 -24.86 6.89
C ILE A 24 3.24 -23.81 6.22
N HIS A 25 1.94 -23.88 6.48
CA HIS A 25 0.97 -22.89 6.01
C HIS A 25 0.63 -21.95 7.16
N GLY A 26 0.50 -20.67 6.88
CA GLY A 26 0.12 -19.66 7.87
C GLY A 26 -0.38 -18.39 7.21
N GLU A 27 -0.70 -17.40 8.04
CA GLU A 27 -0.94 -16.02 7.62
C GLU A 27 0.25 -15.18 8.07
N VAL A 28 0.73 -14.31 7.19
CA VAL A 28 1.85 -13.42 7.45
C VAL A 28 1.38 -11.98 7.27
N THR A 29 1.57 -11.19 8.32
CA THR A 29 1.48 -9.73 8.25
C THR A 29 2.89 -9.17 8.14
N GLN A 30 3.13 -8.40 7.09
CA GLN A 30 4.37 -7.70 6.83
C GLN A 30 4.12 -6.19 6.92
N GLU A 31 4.77 -5.57 7.89
CA GLU A 31 4.81 -4.12 8.08
C GLU A 31 5.98 -3.54 7.26
N ILE A 32 5.69 -2.52 6.46
CA ILE A 32 6.63 -1.90 5.54
C ILE A 32 6.62 -0.40 5.76
N ASP A 33 7.70 0.10 6.36
CA ASP A 33 7.99 1.52 6.37
C ASP A 33 8.46 1.94 4.98
N VAL A 34 7.56 2.58 4.25
CA VAL A 34 7.86 3.11 2.93
C VAL A 34 8.37 4.53 3.11
N GLU A 35 9.69 4.70 3.07
CA GLU A 35 10.36 6.02 3.09
C GLU A 35 10.04 6.82 1.82
N MET A 36 8.81 7.29 1.64
CA MET A 36 8.32 8.11 0.51
C MET A 36 9.22 8.12 -0.76
N PRO A 37 9.51 6.99 -1.43
CA PRO A 37 10.32 7.04 -2.64
C PRO A 37 9.43 7.37 -3.84
N ASN A 38 8.12 7.07 -3.74
CA ASN A 38 7.15 7.40 -4.76
C ASN A 38 6.12 8.41 -4.21
N PRO A 39 6.26 9.69 -4.56
CA PRO A 39 5.30 10.71 -4.18
C PRO A 39 3.95 10.56 -4.89
N ASN A 40 3.77 9.59 -5.78
CA ASN A 40 2.53 9.36 -6.49
C ASN A 40 1.76 8.18 -5.89
N LEU A 41 0.62 8.48 -5.25
CA LEU A 41 -0.30 7.45 -4.73
C LEU A 41 -0.80 6.50 -5.83
N ASP A 42 -0.82 6.94 -7.11
CA ASP A 42 -1.20 6.08 -8.26
C ASP A 42 -0.42 4.76 -8.26
N PHE A 43 0.86 4.80 -7.88
CA PHE A 43 1.71 3.62 -7.84
C PHE A 43 1.15 2.57 -6.89
N TYR A 44 0.62 2.99 -5.74
CA TYR A 44 0.12 2.07 -4.71
C TYR A 44 -1.32 1.61 -4.96
N LEU A 45 -2.04 2.26 -5.89
CA LEU A 45 -3.40 1.88 -6.30
C LEU A 45 -3.41 0.79 -7.39
N ASP A 46 -2.29 0.60 -8.08
CA ASP A 46 -2.06 -0.55 -8.97
C ASP A 46 -1.59 -1.74 -8.11
N PRO A 47 -2.10 -2.98 -8.23
CA PRO A 47 -1.59 -4.11 -7.47
C PRO A 47 -0.21 -4.60 -7.91
N ASP A 48 0.31 -4.22 -9.09
CA ASP A 48 1.52 -4.84 -9.66
C ASP A 48 2.79 -4.63 -8.83
N TRP A 49 2.90 -3.54 -8.06
CA TRP A 49 4.07 -3.27 -7.22
C TRP A 49 4.20 -4.24 -6.04
N ILE A 50 3.10 -4.88 -5.61
CA ILE A 50 3.12 -5.76 -4.43
C ILE A 50 3.98 -7.01 -4.66
N GLY A 51 4.22 -7.37 -5.93
CA GLY A 51 5.03 -8.51 -6.33
C GLY A 51 6.45 -8.51 -5.74
N ASP A 52 7.02 -7.32 -5.52
CA ASP A 52 8.34 -7.16 -4.90
C ASP A 52 8.38 -7.67 -3.44
N TYR A 53 7.20 -7.78 -2.80
CA TYR A 53 7.04 -8.22 -1.41
C TYR A 53 6.56 -9.68 -1.28
N ARG A 54 6.65 -10.48 -2.35
CA ARG A 54 6.25 -11.91 -2.33
C ARG A 54 7.05 -12.76 -1.35
N ILE A 55 8.24 -12.31 -0.93
CA ILE A 55 9.13 -13.08 -0.05
C ILE A 55 9.38 -12.29 1.23
N SER A 56 9.05 -12.89 2.37
CA SER A 56 9.34 -12.34 3.69
C SER A 56 10.29 -13.25 4.48
N ALA A 57 11.14 -12.63 5.30
CA ALA A 57 12.07 -13.32 6.19
C ALA A 57 11.65 -13.08 7.64
N ILE A 58 11.04 -14.09 8.28
CA ILE A 58 10.49 -14.01 9.64
C ILE A 58 11.21 -15.02 10.50
N GLU A 59 11.82 -14.56 11.60
CA GLU A 59 12.59 -15.42 12.52
C GLU A 59 13.65 -16.29 11.82
N GLY A 60 14.26 -15.78 10.74
CA GLY A 60 15.26 -16.49 9.93
C GLY A 60 14.68 -17.53 8.97
N ARG A 61 13.35 -17.64 8.85
CA ARG A 61 12.66 -18.50 7.90
C ARG A 61 12.17 -17.70 6.71
N ARG A 62 12.23 -18.30 5.53
CA ARG A 62 11.72 -17.72 4.29
C ARG A 62 10.26 -18.13 4.09
N TRP A 63 9.39 -17.14 3.97
CA TRP A 63 7.97 -17.29 3.69
C TRP A 63 7.68 -16.75 2.30
N GLU A 64 6.87 -17.48 1.53
CA GLU A 64 6.33 -17.04 0.25
C GLU A 64 4.86 -16.66 0.45
N LEU A 65 4.53 -15.40 0.17
CA LEU A 65 3.19 -14.84 0.33
C LEU A 65 2.35 -15.10 -0.92
N GLU A 66 1.10 -15.52 -0.73
CA GLU A 66 0.09 -15.63 -1.77
C GLU A 66 -0.61 -14.28 -1.95
N LEU A 67 0.01 -13.44 -2.79
CA LEU A 67 -0.41 -12.05 -2.97
C LEU A 67 -1.77 -11.91 -3.66
N SER A 68 -2.26 -12.95 -4.34
CA SER A 68 -3.60 -12.91 -4.95
C SER A 68 -4.74 -12.87 -3.93
N GLU A 69 -4.46 -13.26 -2.68
CA GLU A 69 -5.38 -13.21 -1.55
C GLU A 69 -4.95 -12.21 -0.48
N ALA A 70 -3.98 -11.32 -0.79
CA ALA A 70 -3.46 -10.36 0.17
C ALA A 70 -4.44 -9.21 0.44
N GLU A 71 -4.57 -8.87 1.73
CA GLU A 71 -5.14 -7.61 2.18
C GLU A 71 -4.01 -6.57 2.33
N VAL A 72 -4.16 -5.43 1.66
CA VAL A 72 -3.18 -4.33 1.72
C VAL A 72 -3.83 -3.13 2.39
N THR A 73 -3.25 -2.72 3.51
CA THR A 73 -3.63 -1.48 4.19
C THR A 73 -2.54 -0.44 4.00
N ILE A 74 -2.93 0.70 3.44
CA ILE A 74 -2.08 1.88 3.35
C ILE A 74 -2.53 2.87 4.41
N GLU A 75 -1.60 3.34 5.25
CA GLU A 75 -1.84 4.41 6.20
C GLU A 75 -1.01 5.65 5.82
N LEU A 76 -1.73 6.75 5.60
CA LEU A 76 -1.13 8.05 5.33
C LEU A 76 -1.90 9.16 6.02
N THR A 77 -1.17 10.18 6.45
CA THR A 77 -1.74 11.40 6.99
C THR A 77 -2.37 12.26 5.89
N VAL A 78 -3.24 13.20 6.28
CA VAL A 78 -3.84 14.16 5.35
C VAL A 78 -2.78 15.00 4.64
N ASP A 79 -1.70 15.36 5.34
CA ASP A 79 -0.65 16.22 4.77
C ASP A 79 0.21 15.45 3.75
N GLU A 80 0.48 14.16 4.00
CA GLU A 80 1.12 13.26 3.04
C GLU A 80 0.25 13.06 1.79
N LEU A 81 -1.06 12.83 1.97
CA LEU A 81 -2.01 12.69 0.86
C LEU A 81 -2.01 13.94 -0.05
N ARG A 82 -2.10 15.12 0.56
CA ARG A 82 -2.13 16.39 -0.17
C ARG A 82 -0.81 16.67 -0.87
N ARG A 83 0.32 16.41 -0.22
CA ARG A 83 1.64 16.56 -0.84
C ARG A 83 1.78 15.66 -2.07
N SER A 84 1.28 14.43 -1.99
CA SER A 84 1.23 13.51 -3.12
C SER A 84 0.35 14.05 -4.25
N ALA A 85 -0.86 14.52 -3.93
CA ALA A 85 -1.78 15.10 -4.90
C ALA A 85 -1.21 16.34 -5.60
N GLN A 86 -0.47 17.19 -4.89
CA GLN A 86 0.18 18.38 -5.46
C GLN A 86 1.27 18.02 -6.47
N ILE A 87 2.07 16.99 -6.19
CA ILE A 87 3.11 16.51 -7.10
C ILE A 87 2.46 15.96 -8.36
N ARG A 88 1.43 15.11 -8.22
CA ARG A 88 0.72 14.57 -9.38
C ARG A 88 -0.02 15.65 -10.17
N ALA A 89 -0.64 16.62 -9.50
CA ALA A 89 -1.30 17.74 -10.15
C ALA A 89 -0.33 18.57 -11.01
N ALA A 90 0.90 18.76 -10.54
CA ALA A 90 1.95 19.43 -11.30
C ALA A 90 2.37 18.63 -12.55
N GLU A 91 2.47 17.30 -12.44
CA GLU A 91 2.77 16.40 -13.57
C GLU A 91 1.65 16.37 -14.61
N ASP A 92 0.39 16.28 -14.14
CA ASP A 92 -0.81 16.21 -14.98
C ASP A 92 -1.26 17.60 -15.48
N HIS A 93 -0.58 18.68 -15.10
CA HIS A 93 -0.97 20.08 -15.36
C HIS A 93 -2.43 20.40 -14.96
N CYS A 94 -2.87 19.88 -13.81
CA CYS A 94 -4.22 20.03 -13.28
C CYS A 94 -4.22 20.56 -11.84
N LEU A 95 -5.39 20.68 -11.20
CA LEU A 95 -5.49 21.18 -9.84
C LEU A 95 -5.45 20.04 -8.81
N GLU A 96 -4.89 20.30 -7.62
CA GLU A 96 -4.79 19.33 -6.51
C GLU A 96 -6.15 18.64 -6.21
N HIS A 97 -7.24 19.41 -6.20
CA HIS A 97 -8.57 18.88 -5.91
C HIS A 97 -9.09 17.92 -7.00
N GLU A 98 -8.67 18.09 -8.26
CA GLU A 98 -9.05 17.19 -9.36
C GLU A 98 -8.38 15.83 -9.20
N VAL A 99 -7.12 15.81 -8.75
CA VAL A 99 -6.39 14.58 -8.40
C VAL A 99 -7.03 13.90 -7.20
N LEU A 100 -7.29 14.64 -6.11
CA LEU A 100 -7.92 14.09 -4.90
C LEU A 100 -9.31 13.49 -5.19
N ASN A 101 -10.12 14.15 -6.02
CA ASN A 101 -11.43 13.64 -6.44
C ASN A 101 -11.28 12.36 -7.28
N ARG A 102 -10.30 12.31 -8.19
CA ARG A 102 -10.01 11.11 -8.99
C ARG A 102 -9.63 9.93 -8.09
N TRP A 103 -8.70 10.10 -7.17
CA TRP A 103 -8.29 9.04 -6.23
C TRP A 103 -9.43 8.61 -5.31
N ALA A 104 -10.21 9.54 -4.78
CA ALA A 104 -11.38 9.21 -3.95
C ALA A 104 -12.40 8.35 -4.74
N SER A 105 -12.57 8.59 -6.03
CA SER A 105 -13.48 7.81 -6.87
C SER A 105 -13.00 6.39 -7.18
N LEU A 106 -11.68 6.16 -7.12
CA LEU A 106 -11.07 4.84 -7.30
C LEU A 106 -11.11 4.00 -6.01
N ASN A 107 -11.33 4.65 -4.86
CA ASN A 107 -11.33 3.98 -3.56
C ASN A 107 -12.58 4.30 -2.72
N PRO A 108 -13.80 4.03 -3.22
CA PRO A 108 -15.04 4.47 -2.57
C PRO A 108 -15.35 3.76 -1.25
N HIS A 109 -14.68 2.64 -0.95
CA HIS A 109 -14.94 1.80 0.24
C HIS A 109 -13.69 1.27 0.94
N GLY A 110 -12.48 1.67 0.53
CA GLY A 110 -11.25 1.16 1.13
C GLY A 110 -10.76 2.01 2.30
N SER A 111 -9.64 1.57 2.87
CA SER A 111 -9.06 2.10 4.12
C SER A 111 -8.78 3.62 4.14
N LEU A 112 -8.74 4.26 2.96
CA LEU A 112 -8.38 5.66 2.78
C LEU A 112 -9.56 6.63 2.69
N GLU A 113 -10.81 6.15 2.65
CA GLU A 113 -12.02 6.96 2.40
C GLU A 113 -12.10 8.19 3.33
N ARG A 114 -11.89 8.00 4.64
CA ARG A 114 -11.92 9.09 5.63
C ARG A 114 -10.79 10.09 5.46
N THR A 115 -9.61 9.65 4.98
CA THR A 115 -8.45 10.52 4.74
C THR A 115 -8.70 11.38 3.51
N PHE A 116 -9.28 10.81 2.44
CA PHE A 116 -9.72 11.56 1.25
C PHE A 116 -10.78 12.61 1.60
N GLN A 117 -11.84 12.24 2.33
CA GLN A 117 -12.89 13.18 2.75
C GLN A 117 -12.31 14.37 3.54
N LYS A 118 -11.41 14.12 4.49
CA LYS A 118 -10.73 15.19 5.26
C LYS A 118 -9.84 16.09 4.38
N ALA A 119 -9.13 15.52 3.41
CA ALA A 119 -8.29 16.28 2.50
C ALA A 119 -9.14 17.21 1.60
N LEU A 120 -10.26 16.71 1.08
CA LEU A 120 -11.19 17.44 0.19
C LEU A 120 -11.91 18.59 0.90
N CYS A 121 -12.40 18.40 2.13
CA CYS A 121 -13.07 19.47 2.87
C CYS A 121 -12.16 20.69 3.15
N ARG A 122 -10.84 20.48 3.25
CA ARG A 122 -9.88 21.58 3.48
C ARG A 122 -9.61 22.41 2.22
N THR A 123 -9.64 21.80 1.04
CA THR A 123 -9.48 22.52 -0.25
C THR A 123 -10.63 23.50 -0.52
N GLU A 124 -11.88 23.15 -0.18
CA GLU A 124 -13.06 24.00 -0.40
C GLU A 124 -13.07 25.23 0.52
N SER A 125 -12.52 25.10 1.74
CA SER A 125 -12.38 26.21 2.69
C SER A 125 -11.37 27.26 2.23
N THR A 126 -10.34 26.88 1.47
CA THR A 126 -9.34 27.80 0.92
C THR A 126 -9.73 28.46 -0.40
N ALA A 127 -10.69 27.90 -1.15
CA ALA A 127 -11.17 28.48 -2.42
C ALA A 127 -12.21 29.60 -2.23
N SER A 128 -12.63 29.87 -0.98
CA SER A 128 -13.67 30.84 -0.63
C SER A 128 -13.13 32.18 -0.08
N LEU A 129 -11.84 32.47 -0.26
CA LEU A 129 -11.14 33.71 0.12
C LEU A 129 -10.49 34.37 -1.09
#